data_AF-A0A378J1G3-F1
#
_entry.id   AF-A0A378J1G3-F1
#
_cell.length_a   1.000
_cell.length_b   1.000
_cell.length_c   1.000
_cell.angle_alpha   90.00
_cell.angle_beta   90.00
_cell.angle_gamma   90.00
#
_symmetry.space_group_name_H-M   'P 1'
#
loop_
_entity.id
_entity.type
_entity.pdbx_description
1 polymer ?
#
loop_
_entity_poly.entity_id
_entity_poly.type
_entity_poly.pdbx_seq_one_letter_code
_entity_poly.pdbx_strand_id
1 'polypeptide(L)'
;MTKHFVFLDVDDTLLYGTKQVNLALLKELKAKGITEVYLFTNMGLNDIKNYGHELASMSRYELIQILKTEGFNVLGVITSADPGYIDEKGRVRPIGSAYNELYLPLMEQVRKNGPIDLQNYNSNKEDLATYFINDTSWRVASSIVRARCETLFPQTKKQDGVLSLQLRQKIDGKNAEILTNYAEVLSFLEDEEKCKQYTIDSGVDEQVKLEIRGSATKDNKALMMQQTVGELLAYHGGPIAISFFDDTQAHLSGAIEAMKPYIDAGLVSLSTCLMSRNYNISQGADAIQLYAHTIEQNEQSINAHKKIEVALSTINSLRYRFRSESTAESCKETLKQNLPYATSAQLVTLAKMTMDGTNPLAGSSSPKVAFKYLEASYLKASEEEKGLIAVEILRLLAKHSYRVIKNSAVTDPAIDGLVVALHGLARNASAESQVAIDLAQRCQEINHLILSTLKKLDPLYERETSLLHYWGEKIDEAIVPICITTHCNVAPVNKSGEDKKGIDEEVIEIEEAEMQFMEPETRVSSLSMFASSVSSSKTPPSQMFGAEEKEQEESKHLQGTSMTSNF
;
A
#
# COMPACT_ATOMS: atom_id res chain seq x y z
N MET A 1 -1.44 14.61 -0.35
CA MET A 1 -2.65 14.32 0.46
C MET A 1 -2.73 12.80 0.66
N THR A 2 -3.14 12.31 1.84
CA THR A 2 -3.31 10.86 2.07
C THR A 2 -4.44 10.34 1.20
N LYS A 3 -4.17 9.31 0.40
CA LYS A 3 -5.21 8.67 -0.41
C LYS A 3 -5.84 7.50 0.38
N HIS A 4 -7.16 7.41 0.34
CA HIS A 4 -7.91 6.31 0.95
C HIS A 4 -8.21 5.26 -0.11
N PHE A 5 -7.82 4.02 0.15
CA PHE A 5 -8.14 2.85 -0.65
C PHE A 5 -9.03 1.89 0.14
N VAL A 6 -9.94 1.21 -0.55
CA VAL A 6 -10.79 0.19 0.05
C VAL A 6 -10.52 -1.15 -0.62
N PHE A 7 -10.12 -2.13 0.19
CA PHE A 7 -9.82 -3.48 -0.25
C PHE A 7 -10.95 -4.38 0.21
N LEU A 8 -11.63 -5.00 -0.75
CA LEU A 8 -12.79 -5.84 -0.53
C LEU A 8 -12.43 -7.27 -0.86
N ASP A 9 -12.42 -8.15 0.14
CA ASP A 9 -12.57 -9.56 -0.15
C ASP A 9 -13.89 -9.83 -0.89
N VAL A 10 -13.91 -10.89 -1.70
CA VAL A 10 -15.07 -11.18 -2.55
C VAL A 10 -15.96 -12.23 -1.91
N ASP A 11 -15.48 -13.46 -1.75
CA ASP A 11 -16.31 -14.58 -1.29
C ASP A 11 -16.71 -14.39 0.18
N ASP A 12 -18.01 -14.55 0.48
CA ASP A 12 -18.57 -14.40 1.83
C ASP A 12 -18.32 -13.04 2.51
N THR A 13 -17.87 -12.04 1.73
CA THR A 13 -17.64 -10.65 2.15
C THR A 13 -18.46 -9.67 1.30
N LEU A 14 -18.18 -9.63 0.00
CA LEU A 14 -18.88 -8.79 -0.97
C LEU A 14 -19.95 -9.58 -1.73
N LEU A 15 -19.67 -10.85 -2.03
CA LEU A 15 -20.54 -11.78 -2.72
C LEU A 15 -20.81 -13.01 -1.83
N TYR A 16 -22.05 -13.15 -1.40
CA TYR A 16 -22.53 -14.26 -0.59
C TYR A 16 -23.20 -15.33 -1.44
N GLY A 17 -22.86 -16.58 -1.17
CA GLY A 17 -23.35 -17.72 -1.94
C GLY A 17 -23.04 -17.56 -3.43
N THR A 18 -24.05 -17.73 -4.28
CA THR A 18 -23.84 -17.67 -5.73
C THR A 18 -24.10 -16.30 -6.35
N LYS A 19 -24.89 -15.41 -5.72
CA LYS A 19 -25.39 -14.18 -6.37
C LYS A 19 -25.67 -12.99 -5.44
N GLN A 20 -25.55 -13.13 -4.13
CA GLN A 20 -26.03 -12.10 -3.20
C GLN A 20 -24.95 -11.07 -2.90
N VAL A 21 -25.05 -9.87 -3.49
CA VAL A 21 -24.10 -8.79 -3.25
C VAL A 21 -24.41 -8.06 -1.93
N ASN A 22 -23.37 -7.70 -1.18
CA ASN A 22 -23.46 -6.94 0.07
C ASN A 22 -23.81 -5.46 -0.18
N LEU A 23 -25.08 -5.17 -0.43
CA LEU A 23 -25.54 -3.82 -0.72
C LEU A 23 -25.40 -2.86 0.47
N ALA A 24 -25.46 -3.35 1.70
CA ALA A 24 -25.24 -2.57 2.91
C ALA A 24 -23.83 -1.95 2.93
N LEU A 25 -22.79 -2.75 2.69
CA LEU A 25 -21.41 -2.27 2.58
C LEU A 25 -21.25 -1.25 1.46
N LEU A 26 -21.80 -1.55 0.28
CA LEU A 26 -21.72 -0.64 -0.88
C LEU A 26 -22.42 0.71 -0.61
N LYS A 27 -23.57 0.70 0.06
CA LYS A 27 -24.27 1.93 0.44
C LYS A 27 -23.45 2.76 1.43
N GLU A 28 -22.81 2.12 2.40
CA GLU A 28 -21.98 2.82 3.38
C GLU A 28 -20.75 3.46 2.73
N LEU A 29 -20.06 2.73 1.85
CA LEU A 29 -18.93 3.28 1.08
C LEU A 29 -19.35 4.53 0.28
N LYS A 30 -20.48 4.46 -0.44
CA LYS A 30 -21.04 5.60 -1.19
C LYS A 30 -21.41 6.76 -0.27
N ALA A 31 -22.00 6.49 0.89
CA ALA A 31 -22.39 7.52 1.85
C ALA A 31 -21.16 8.31 2.36
N LYS A 32 -19.99 7.66 2.40
CA LYS A 32 -18.69 8.27 2.72
C LYS A 32 -17.95 8.84 1.49
N GLY A 33 -18.58 8.85 0.32
CA GLY A 33 -17.99 9.33 -0.93
C GLY A 33 -16.89 8.42 -1.50
N ILE A 34 -16.81 7.18 -1.04
CA ILE A 34 -15.82 6.21 -1.51
C ILE A 34 -16.42 5.40 -2.66
N THR A 35 -15.92 5.63 -3.86
CA THR A 35 -16.32 4.91 -5.07
C THR A 35 -15.16 4.14 -5.70
N GLU A 36 -13.92 4.34 -5.26
CA GLU A 36 -12.75 3.63 -5.76
C GLU A 36 -12.43 2.42 -4.87
N VAL A 37 -12.46 1.20 -5.43
CA VAL A 37 -12.27 -0.05 -4.68
C VAL A 37 -11.31 -1.00 -5.39
N TYR A 38 -10.58 -1.80 -4.63
CA TYR A 38 -9.87 -2.98 -5.11
C TYR A 38 -10.59 -4.24 -4.65
N LEU A 39 -10.64 -5.26 -5.51
CA LEU A 39 -11.09 -6.59 -5.13
C LEU A 39 -9.88 -7.44 -4.72
N PHE A 40 -9.98 -8.13 -3.58
CA PHE A 40 -8.90 -8.85 -2.92
C PHE A 40 -9.28 -10.32 -2.74
N THR A 41 -9.16 -11.10 -3.81
CA THR A 41 -9.83 -12.41 -3.92
C THR A 41 -8.85 -13.56 -4.12
N ASN A 42 -9.09 -14.66 -3.42
CA ASN A 42 -8.39 -15.92 -3.66
C ASN A 42 -9.02 -16.66 -4.85
N MET A 43 -8.91 -16.07 -6.05
CA MET A 43 -9.49 -16.65 -7.27
C MET A 43 -8.46 -17.34 -8.16
N GLY A 44 -8.83 -18.48 -8.73
CA GLY A 44 -8.15 -19.10 -9.87
C GLY A 44 -8.95 -18.92 -11.17
N LEU A 45 -8.59 -19.67 -12.21
CA LEU A 45 -9.30 -19.63 -13.50
C LEU A 45 -10.56 -20.51 -13.53
N ASN A 46 -10.85 -21.25 -12.45
CA ASN A 46 -12.01 -22.16 -12.39
C ASN A 46 -13.36 -21.47 -12.66
N ASP A 47 -13.50 -20.19 -12.30
CA ASP A 47 -14.70 -19.40 -12.56
C ASP A 47 -14.99 -19.23 -14.06
N ILE A 48 -13.95 -19.26 -14.90
CA ILE A 48 -14.06 -19.12 -16.36
C ILE A 48 -14.74 -20.35 -16.95
N LYS A 49 -14.34 -21.55 -16.51
CA LYS A 49 -14.87 -22.83 -17.03
C LYS A 49 -16.39 -22.86 -16.99
N ASN A 50 -16.96 -22.41 -15.86
CA ASN A 50 -18.37 -22.51 -15.58
C ASN A 50 -19.16 -21.24 -15.98
N TYR A 51 -18.49 -20.22 -16.51
CA TYR A 51 -19.14 -18.95 -16.83
C TYR A 51 -20.21 -19.14 -17.91
N GLY A 52 -21.41 -18.62 -17.66
CA GLY A 52 -22.57 -18.77 -18.54
C GLY A 52 -23.40 -20.05 -18.31
N HIS A 53 -22.99 -20.95 -17.42
CA HIS A 53 -23.87 -22.03 -16.97
C HIS A 53 -24.96 -21.51 -16.03
N GLU A 54 -26.21 -21.93 -16.22
CA GLU A 54 -27.37 -21.45 -15.47
C GLU A 54 -27.24 -21.61 -13.93
N LEU A 55 -26.53 -22.66 -13.50
CA LEU A 55 -26.31 -23.00 -12.10
C LEU A 55 -24.96 -22.52 -11.54
N ALA A 56 -24.12 -21.88 -12.35
CA ALA A 56 -22.83 -21.38 -11.88
C ALA A 56 -22.99 -20.16 -10.96
N SER A 57 -22.05 -20.02 -10.03
CA SER A 57 -21.88 -18.79 -9.26
C SER A 57 -21.59 -17.61 -10.19
N MET A 58 -22.03 -16.43 -9.78
CA MET A 58 -21.68 -15.16 -10.42
C MET A 58 -20.16 -15.07 -10.55
N SER A 59 -19.67 -14.76 -11.76
CA SER A 59 -18.23 -14.59 -11.96
C SER A 59 -17.75 -13.25 -11.43
N ARG A 60 -16.44 -13.13 -11.17
CA ARG A 60 -15.84 -11.85 -10.79
C ARG A 60 -16.05 -10.78 -11.86
N TYR A 61 -16.06 -11.17 -13.13
CA TYR A 61 -16.37 -10.25 -14.22
C TYR A 61 -17.77 -9.67 -14.09
N GLU A 62 -18.78 -10.51 -13.87
CA GLU A 62 -20.18 -10.06 -13.69
C GLU A 62 -20.33 -9.19 -12.44
N LEU A 63 -19.71 -9.59 -11.33
CA LEU A 63 -19.67 -8.76 -10.11
C LEU A 63 -19.08 -7.38 -10.37
N ILE A 64 -17.98 -7.27 -11.12
CA ILE A 64 -17.37 -5.99 -11.49
C ILE A 64 -18.32 -5.14 -12.34
N GLN A 65 -19.08 -5.74 -13.27
CA GLN A 65 -20.07 -4.98 -14.03
C GLN A 65 -21.22 -4.47 -13.15
N ILE A 66 -21.64 -5.26 -12.16
CA ILE A 66 -22.63 -4.82 -11.16
C ILE A 66 -22.07 -3.65 -10.34
N LEU A 67 -20.84 -3.74 -9.84
CA LEU A 67 -20.19 -2.64 -9.11
C LEU A 67 -20.11 -1.36 -9.94
N LYS A 68 -19.75 -1.48 -11.23
CA LYS A 68 -19.73 -0.34 -12.16
C LYS A 68 -21.11 0.26 -12.38
N THR A 69 -22.14 -0.56 -12.50
CA THR A 69 -23.54 -0.11 -12.62
C THR A 69 -23.99 0.60 -11.35
N GLU A 70 -23.51 0.13 -10.20
CA GLU A 70 -23.66 0.80 -8.92
C GLU A 70 -22.79 2.06 -8.79
N GLY A 71 -21.99 2.45 -9.78
CA GLY A 71 -21.19 3.68 -9.72
C GLY A 71 -19.87 3.55 -8.95
N PHE A 72 -19.37 2.33 -8.74
CA PHE A 72 -18.01 2.09 -8.28
C PHE A 72 -17.02 2.01 -9.44
N ASN A 73 -15.82 2.52 -9.20
CA ASN A 73 -14.65 2.30 -10.03
C ASN A 73 -13.79 1.19 -9.39
N VAL A 74 -13.80 0.00 -9.99
CA VAL A 74 -12.92 -1.10 -9.57
C VAL A 74 -11.52 -0.85 -10.14
N LEU A 75 -10.60 -0.39 -9.30
CA LEU A 75 -9.24 -0.02 -9.69
C LEU A 75 -8.39 -1.23 -10.11
N GLY A 76 -8.69 -2.40 -9.55
CA GLY A 76 -8.00 -3.64 -9.88
C GLY A 76 -8.55 -4.83 -9.11
N VAL A 77 -8.18 -6.03 -9.58
CA VAL A 77 -8.48 -7.30 -8.92
C VAL A 77 -7.15 -7.95 -8.56
N ILE A 78 -6.90 -8.05 -7.26
CA ILE A 78 -5.67 -8.56 -6.69
C ILE A 78 -5.94 -10.00 -6.27
N THR A 79 -5.11 -10.90 -6.79
CA THR A 79 -5.25 -12.35 -6.71
C THR A 79 -4.07 -12.98 -5.96
N SER A 80 -4.23 -14.23 -5.53
CA SER A 80 -3.15 -15.00 -4.90
C SER A 80 -1.96 -15.28 -5.81
N ALA A 81 -2.09 -15.08 -7.13
CA ALA A 81 -1.01 -15.29 -8.08
C ALA A 81 -0.11 -14.05 -8.22
N ASP A 82 -0.62 -12.83 -7.96
CA ASP A 82 0.13 -11.59 -8.22
C ASP A 82 1.52 -11.56 -7.58
N PRO A 83 1.73 -12.02 -6.32
CA PRO A 83 3.07 -12.04 -5.71
C PRO A 83 4.05 -13.07 -6.23
N GLY A 84 3.62 -13.93 -7.14
CA GLY A 84 4.47 -14.87 -7.87
C GLY A 84 4.38 -14.70 -9.38
N TYR A 85 3.64 -13.73 -9.89
CA TYR A 85 3.45 -13.57 -11.32
C TYR A 85 4.60 -12.78 -11.92
N ILE A 86 5.50 -13.47 -12.61
CA ILE A 86 6.77 -12.92 -13.10
C ILE A 86 6.77 -12.68 -14.62
N ASP A 87 7.56 -11.70 -15.06
CA ASP A 87 7.85 -11.45 -16.47
C ASP A 87 8.97 -12.36 -17.00
N GLU A 88 9.28 -12.26 -18.29
CA GLU A 88 10.34 -13.03 -18.96
C GLU A 88 11.74 -12.77 -18.38
N LYS A 89 11.91 -11.67 -17.64
CA LYS A 89 13.16 -11.29 -16.98
C LYS A 89 13.18 -11.73 -15.51
N GLY A 90 12.17 -12.49 -15.07
CA GLY A 90 12.04 -12.98 -13.70
C GLY A 90 11.61 -11.92 -12.68
N ARG A 91 11.07 -10.78 -13.13
CA ARG A 91 10.61 -9.69 -12.26
C ARG A 91 9.14 -9.87 -11.97
N VAL A 92 8.73 -9.63 -10.73
CA VAL A 92 7.31 -9.63 -10.35
C VAL A 92 6.59 -8.53 -11.13
N ARG A 93 5.48 -8.88 -11.76
CA ARG A 93 4.60 -7.97 -12.50
C ARG A 93 3.77 -7.12 -11.53
N PRO A 94 3.26 -5.96 -11.98
CA PRO A 94 2.42 -5.11 -11.15
C PRO A 94 1.20 -5.84 -10.60
N ILE A 95 0.70 -5.41 -9.44
CA ILE A 95 -0.50 -5.99 -8.84
C ILE A 95 -1.71 -5.90 -9.77
N GLY A 96 -2.46 -6.99 -9.85
CA GLY A 96 -3.63 -7.15 -10.71
C GLY A 96 -3.29 -7.57 -12.14
N SER A 97 -2.01 -7.68 -12.51
CA SER A 97 -1.60 -8.26 -13.79
C SER A 97 -2.11 -9.69 -13.96
N ALA A 98 -2.14 -10.50 -12.91
CA ALA A 98 -2.61 -11.89 -13.03
C ALA A 98 -4.08 -11.93 -13.50
N TYR A 99 -4.93 -11.07 -12.95
CA TYR A 99 -6.32 -10.96 -13.41
C TYR A 99 -6.41 -10.39 -14.83
N ASN A 100 -5.72 -9.29 -15.10
CA ASN A 100 -5.84 -8.56 -16.37
C ASN A 100 -5.26 -9.33 -17.56
N GLU A 101 -4.24 -10.15 -17.36
CA GLU A 101 -3.53 -10.85 -18.42
C GLU A 101 -4.02 -12.31 -18.57
N LEU A 102 -4.29 -13.00 -17.46
CA LEU A 102 -4.64 -14.42 -17.50
C LEU A 102 -6.15 -14.68 -17.50
N TYR A 103 -6.92 -13.86 -16.79
CA TYR A 103 -8.34 -14.10 -16.54
C TYR A 103 -9.25 -13.31 -17.47
N LEU A 104 -9.11 -11.98 -17.47
CA LEU A 104 -10.04 -11.06 -18.14
C LEU A 104 -10.18 -11.33 -19.65
N PRO A 105 -9.10 -11.47 -20.44
CA PRO A 105 -9.22 -11.69 -21.88
C PRO A 105 -9.93 -13.00 -22.21
N LEU A 106 -9.60 -14.07 -21.47
CA LEU A 106 -10.22 -15.38 -21.64
C LEU A 106 -11.70 -15.36 -21.23
N MET A 107 -12.04 -14.66 -20.15
CA MET A 107 -13.45 -14.50 -19.75
C MET A 107 -14.27 -13.77 -20.82
N GLU A 108 -13.69 -12.76 -21.48
CA GLU A 108 -14.35 -12.05 -22.59
C GLU A 108 -14.55 -12.92 -23.83
N GLN A 109 -13.64 -13.86 -24.09
CA GLN A 109 -13.78 -14.87 -25.15
C GLN A 109 -14.90 -15.87 -24.82
N VAL A 110 -14.88 -16.46 -23.62
CA VAL A 110 -15.90 -17.41 -23.13
C VAL A 110 -17.29 -16.78 -23.11
N ARG A 111 -17.40 -15.47 -22.81
CA ARG A 111 -18.67 -14.74 -22.92
C ARG A 111 -19.26 -14.78 -24.34
N LYS A 112 -18.42 -14.78 -25.37
CA LYS A 112 -18.84 -14.79 -26.77
C LYS A 112 -19.08 -16.21 -27.28
N ASN A 113 -18.24 -17.16 -26.86
CA ASN A 113 -18.18 -18.51 -27.43
C ASN A 113 -18.92 -19.57 -26.59
N GLY A 114 -19.27 -19.25 -25.35
CA GLY A 114 -19.89 -20.17 -24.40
C GLY A 114 -18.88 -20.86 -23.48
N PRO A 115 -19.37 -21.67 -22.51
CA PRO A 115 -18.54 -22.33 -21.49
C PRO A 115 -17.45 -23.25 -22.05
N ILE A 116 -16.41 -23.49 -21.24
CA ILE A 116 -15.27 -24.34 -21.63
C ILE A 116 -15.45 -25.78 -21.11
N ASP A 117 -15.53 -26.74 -22.03
CA ASP A 117 -15.51 -28.18 -21.75
C ASP A 117 -14.08 -28.72 -21.75
N LEU A 118 -13.46 -28.68 -20.57
CA LEU A 118 -12.13 -29.24 -20.31
C LEU A 118 -12.08 -30.78 -20.28
N GLN A 119 -13.22 -31.48 -20.27
CA GLN A 119 -13.26 -32.94 -20.14
C GLN A 119 -13.27 -33.62 -21.51
N ASN A 120 -14.13 -33.12 -22.40
CA ASN A 120 -14.30 -33.72 -23.73
C ASN A 120 -13.66 -32.90 -24.84
N TYR A 121 -13.15 -31.70 -24.53
CA TYR A 121 -12.54 -30.79 -25.50
C TYR A 121 -13.48 -30.39 -26.63
N ASN A 122 -14.78 -30.28 -26.34
CA ASN A 122 -15.84 -29.95 -27.31
C ASN A 122 -16.04 -28.43 -27.52
N SER A 123 -15.33 -27.59 -26.78
CA SER A 123 -15.35 -26.13 -26.96
C SER A 123 -14.40 -25.67 -28.07
N ASN A 124 -14.42 -24.37 -28.36
CA ASN A 124 -13.45 -23.74 -29.25
C ASN A 124 -12.01 -24.09 -28.82
N LYS A 125 -11.18 -24.52 -29.77
CA LYS A 125 -9.85 -25.09 -29.49
C LYS A 125 -8.86 -24.02 -29.04
N GLU A 126 -8.98 -22.80 -29.57
CA GLU A 126 -8.18 -21.65 -29.19
C GLU A 126 -8.47 -21.20 -27.75
N ASP A 127 -9.75 -21.18 -27.36
CA ASP A 127 -10.18 -20.89 -25.98
C ASP A 127 -9.66 -21.96 -25.01
N LEU A 128 -9.73 -23.25 -25.40
CA LEU A 128 -9.16 -24.36 -24.64
C LEU A 128 -7.65 -24.24 -24.48
N ALA A 129 -6.92 -23.95 -25.56
CA ALA A 129 -5.47 -23.76 -25.52
C ALA A 129 -5.09 -22.59 -24.62
N THR A 130 -5.79 -21.47 -24.74
CA THR A 130 -5.62 -20.28 -23.90
C THR A 130 -5.89 -20.60 -22.43
N TYR A 131 -6.95 -21.34 -22.13
CA TYR A 131 -7.26 -21.78 -20.77
C TYR A 131 -6.13 -22.58 -20.15
N PHE A 132 -5.62 -23.61 -20.82
CA PHE A 132 -4.56 -24.46 -20.27
C PHE A 132 -3.26 -23.70 -20.02
N ILE A 133 -2.86 -22.83 -20.96
CA ILE A 133 -1.65 -21.99 -20.82
C ILE A 133 -1.80 -20.99 -19.67
N ASN A 134 -2.95 -20.31 -19.58
CA ASN A 134 -3.19 -19.31 -18.55
C ASN A 134 -3.36 -19.96 -17.16
N ASP A 135 -4.02 -21.12 -17.07
CA ASP A 135 -4.18 -21.88 -15.82
C ASP A 135 -2.81 -22.35 -15.31
N THR A 136 -1.94 -22.81 -16.20
CA THR A 136 -0.57 -23.20 -15.84
C THR A 136 0.24 -22.00 -15.34
N SER A 137 0.17 -20.87 -16.05
CA SER A 137 0.84 -19.64 -15.64
C SER A 137 0.37 -19.16 -14.27
N TRP A 138 -0.94 -19.23 -14.02
CA TRP A 138 -1.53 -18.91 -12.72
C TRP A 138 -1.06 -19.88 -11.63
N ARG A 139 -1.03 -21.19 -11.92
CA ARG A 139 -0.57 -22.21 -10.97
C ARG A 139 0.91 -22.09 -10.63
N VAL A 140 1.76 -21.77 -11.60
CA VAL A 140 3.19 -21.48 -11.37
C VAL A 140 3.32 -20.27 -10.45
N ALA A 141 2.60 -19.19 -10.72
CA ALA A 141 2.62 -18.00 -9.86
C ALA A 141 2.12 -18.32 -8.44
N SER A 142 1.01 -19.05 -8.30
CA SER A 142 0.47 -19.48 -7.01
C SER A 142 1.40 -20.45 -6.28
N SER A 143 2.10 -21.34 -6.97
CA SER A 143 3.06 -22.27 -6.35
C SER A 143 4.30 -21.53 -5.82
N ILE A 144 4.77 -20.50 -6.54
CA ILE A 144 5.80 -19.60 -6.05
C ILE A 144 5.35 -18.97 -4.74
N VAL A 145 4.15 -18.38 -4.70
CA VAL A 145 3.61 -17.75 -3.49
C VAL A 145 3.50 -18.73 -2.33
N ARG A 146 2.96 -19.93 -2.57
CA ARG A 146 2.89 -20.98 -1.55
C ARG A 146 4.27 -21.32 -1.01
N ALA A 147 5.26 -21.53 -1.87
CA ALA A 147 6.62 -21.84 -1.46
C ALA A 147 7.26 -20.70 -0.65
N ARG A 148 6.95 -19.43 -0.95
CA ARG A 148 7.36 -18.28 -0.13
C ARG A 148 6.76 -18.35 1.28
N CYS A 149 5.47 -18.66 1.40
CA CYS A 149 4.78 -18.77 2.70
C CYS A 149 5.23 -19.98 3.53
N GLU A 150 5.59 -21.09 2.88
CA GLU A 150 6.14 -22.30 3.55
C GLU A 150 7.59 -22.11 4.02
N THR A 151 8.34 -21.25 3.33
CA THR A 151 9.75 -20.97 3.61
C THR A 151 9.85 -19.74 4.51
N LEU A 152 9.87 -19.96 5.83
CA LEU A 152 10.00 -18.87 6.78
C LEU A 152 11.40 -18.25 6.67
N PHE A 153 11.46 -16.93 6.77
CA PHE A 153 12.64 -16.06 6.64
C PHE A 153 12.91 -15.56 5.20
N PRO A 154 12.82 -14.25 4.93
CA PRO A 154 13.07 -13.67 3.60
C PRO A 154 14.43 -13.99 2.96
N GLN A 155 15.44 -14.27 3.78
CA GLN A 155 16.79 -14.59 3.35
C GLN A 155 17.01 -16.07 2.97
N THR A 156 16.10 -16.97 3.35
CA THR A 156 16.23 -18.38 2.99
C THR A 156 15.76 -18.59 1.56
N LYS A 157 16.41 -19.52 0.85
CA LYS A 157 16.14 -19.86 -0.53
C LYS A 157 15.74 -21.33 -0.62
N LYS A 158 14.66 -21.63 -1.31
CA LYS A 158 14.19 -22.97 -1.64
C LYS A 158 14.29 -23.17 -3.14
N GLN A 159 14.76 -24.33 -3.59
CA GLN A 159 14.58 -24.74 -4.98
C GLN A 159 13.32 -25.59 -5.09
N ASP A 160 12.42 -25.23 -6.00
CA ASP A 160 11.19 -25.96 -6.25
C ASP A 160 11.02 -26.26 -7.75
N GLY A 161 10.36 -27.37 -8.07
CA GLY A 161 10.08 -27.75 -9.46
C GLY A 161 9.00 -26.86 -10.07
N VAL A 162 9.06 -26.62 -11.37
CA VAL A 162 8.08 -25.77 -12.06
C VAL A 162 6.87 -26.59 -12.50
N LEU A 163 5.68 -26.04 -12.33
CA LEU A 163 4.48 -26.67 -12.87
C LEU A 163 4.44 -26.51 -14.39
N SER A 164 4.20 -27.61 -15.11
CA SER A 164 4.10 -27.67 -16.56
C SER A 164 2.84 -28.41 -17.00
N LEU A 165 2.40 -28.14 -18.23
CA LEU A 165 1.34 -28.92 -18.86
C LEU A 165 1.91 -30.26 -19.34
N GLN A 166 1.18 -31.34 -19.10
CA GLN A 166 1.59 -32.67 -19.48
C GLN A 166 0.43 -33.44 -20.12
N LEU A 167 0.73 -34.24 -21.13
CA LEU A 167 -0.18 -35.24 -21.65
C LEU A 167 -0.13 -36.49 -20.77
N ARG A 168 -1.29 -36.87 -20.23
CA ARG A 168 -1.48 -38.11 -19.47
C ARG A 168 -2.31 -39.10 -20.26
N GLN A 169 -1.87 -40.35 -20.31
CA GLN A 169 -2.67 -41.42 -20.92
C GLN A 169 -3.94 -41.65 -20.12
N LYS A 170 -5.11 -41.71 -20.78
CA LYS A 170 -6.39 -41.99 -20.09
C LYS A 170 -6.46 -43.39 -19.49
N ILE A 171 -5.71 -44.35 -20.03
CA ILE A 171 -5.78 -45.76 -19.65
C ILE A 171 -5.05 -46.02 -18.33
N ASP A 172 -3.81 -45.55 -18.20
CA ASP A 172 -2.95 -45.84 -17.05
C ASP A 172 -2.50 -44.60 -16.26
N GLY A 173 -2.90 -43.39 -16.69
CA GLY A 173 -2.59 -42.14 -16.05
C GLY A 173 -1.12 -41.71 -16.17
N LYS A 174 -0.29 -42.44 -16.92
CA LYS A 174 1.13 -42.11 -17.03
C LYS A 174 1.36 -40.88 -17.88
N ASN A 175 2.35 -40.10 -17.45
CA ASN A 175 2.85 -38.96 -18.20
C ASN A 175 3.51 -39.46 -19.49
N ALA A 176 3.09 -38.91 -20.62
CA ALA A 176 3.59 -39.26 -21.93
C ALA A 176 4.50 -38.17 -22.50
N GLU A 177 4.12 -36.90 -22.33
CA GLU A 177 4.78 -35.75 -22.98
C GLU A 177 4.54 -34.47 -22.17
N ILE A 178 5.48 -33.53 -22.21
CA ILE A 178 5.34 -32.17 -21.64
C ILE A 178 4.95 -31.22 -22.78
N LEU A 179 3.91 -30.42 -22.57
CA LEU A 179 3.50 -29.35 -23.48
C LEU A 179 4.06 -28.03 -22.96
N THR A 180 4.87 -27.36 -23.77
CA THR A 180 5.66 -26.19 -23.37
C THR A 180 5.05 -24.87 -23.80
N ASN A 181 4.22 -24.86 -24.84
CA ASN A 181 3.70 -23.63 -25.43
C ASN A 181 2.31 -23.78 -26.06
N TYR A 182 1.72 -22.65 -26.42
CA TYR A 182 0.39 -22.56 -27.01
C TYR A 182 0.23 -23.40 -28.29
N ALA A 183 1.23 -23.41 -29.18
CA ALA A 183 1.13 -24.11 -30.46
C ALA A 183 1.10 -25.64 -30.28
N GLU A 184 1.85 -26.17 -29.31
CA GLU A 184 1.83 -27.59 -28.96
C GLU A 184 0.48 -28.01 -28.36
N VAL A 185 -0.08 -27.19 -27.47
CA VAL A 185 -1.42 -27.42 -26.91
C VAL A 185 -2.47 -27.40 -28.01
N LEU A 186 -2.43 -26.41 -28.91
CA LEU A 186 -3.39 -26.30 -30.01
C LEU A 186 -3.27 -27.48 -30.98
N SER A 187 -2.04 -27.87 -31.35
CA SER A 187 -1.81 -29.03 -32.21
C SER A 187 -2.32 -30.33 -31.59
N PHE A 188 -2.21 -30.50 -30.27
CA PHE A 188 -2.85 -31.62 -29.57
C PHE A 188 -4.38 -31.57 -29.66
N LEU A 189 -4.96 -30.38 -29.45
CA LEU A 189 -6.41 -30.17 -29.45
C LEU A 189 -7.06 -30.34 -30.83
N GLU A 190 -6.30 -30.18 -31.90
CA GLU A 190 -6.69 -30.43 -33.30
C GLU A 190 -6.60 -31.93 -33.69
N ASP A 191 -5.85 -32.74 -32.94
CA ASP A 191 -5.70 -34.18 -33.16
C ASP A 191 -6.75 -34.97 -32.37
N GLU A 192 -7.85 -35.33 -33.04
CA GLU A 192 -8.96 -36.07 -32.43
C GLU A 192 -8.56 -37.44 -31.87
N GLU A 193 -7.60 -38.13 -32.49
CA GLU A 193 -7.16 -39.45 -32.02
C GLU A 193 -6.31 -39.31 -30.76
N LYS A 194 -5.44 -38.30 -30.69
CA LYS A 194 -4.73 -37.97 -29.44
C LYS A 194 -5.69 -37.55 -28.34
N CYS A 195 -6.69 -36.72 -28.65
CA CYS A 195 -7.70 -36.29 -27.68
C CYS A 195 -8.50 -37.46 -27.08
N LYS A 196 -8.67 -38.57 -27.82
CA LYS A 196 -9.29 -39.80 -27.29
C LYS A 196 -8.37 -40.54 -26.33
N GLN A 197 -7.06 -40.54 -26.59
CA GLN A 197 -6.07 -41.34 -25.85
C GLN A 197 -5.51 -40.62 -24.61
N TYR A 198 -5.42 -39.28 -24.65
CA TYR A 198 -4.74 -38.48 -23.63
C TYR A 198 -5.63 -37.39 -23.04
N THR A 199 -5.26 -36.93 -21.84
CA THR A 199 -5.77 -35.71 -21.20
C THR A 199 -4.61 -34.76 -20.93
N ILE A 200 -4.85 -33.46 -21.06
CA ILE A 200 -3.97 -32.42 -20.54
C ILE A 200 -4.17 -32.31 -19.02
N ASP A 201 -3.08 -32.39 -18.25
CA ASP A 201 -3.06 -32.20 -16.81
C ASP A 201 -1.84 -31.35 -16.39
N SER A 202 -1.84 -30.85 -15.15
CA SER A 202 -0.67 -30.18 -14.56
C SER A 202 0.25 -31.20 -13.90
N GLY A 203 1.54 -31.14 -14.20
CA GLY A 203 2.58 -31.91 -13.53
C GLY A 203 3.76 -31.04 -13.10
N VAL A 204 4.69 -31.61 -12.33
CA VAL A 204 5.95 -30.95 -12.00
C VAL A 204 6.98 -31.34 -13.05
N ASP A 205 7.62 -30.34 -13.65
CA ASP A 205 8.84 -30.52 -14.42
C ASP A 205 10.05 -30.43 -13.47
N GLU A 206 10.65 -31.58 -13.16
CA GLU A 206 11.82 -31.64 -12.29
C GLU A 206 13.11 -31.12 -12.94
N GLN A 207 13.11 -30.95 -14.27
CA GLN A 207 14.26 -30.43 -15.01
C GLN A 207 14.38 -28.92 -14.86
N VAL A 208 13.26 -28.23 -14.67
CA VAL A 208 13.22 -26.79 -14.43
C VAL A 208 13.02 -26.53 -12.95
N LYS A 209 14.00 -25.86 -12.33
CA LYS A 209 13.95 -25.46 -10.91
C LYS A 209 13.92 -23.96 -10.77
N LEU A 210 13.03 -23.46 -9.92
CA LEU A 210 12.96 -22.07 -9.50
C LEU A 210 13.61 -21.89 -8.13
N GLU A 211 14.44 -20.86 -7.99
CA GLU A 211 14.94 -20.41 -6.70
C GLU A 211 13.96 -19.40 -6.10
N ILE A 212 13.31 -19.77 -5.00
CA ILE A 212 12.26 -19.00 -4.36
C ILE A 212 12.75 -18.54 -2.99
N ARG A 213 12.64 -17.24 -2.72
CA ARG A 213 12.98 -16.66 -1.41
C ARG A 213 11.80 -16.79 -0.45
N GLY A 214 12.09 -17.00 0.83
CA GLY A 214 11.07 -17.08 1.87
C GLY A 214 10.26 -15.78 2.08
N SER A 215 9.25 -15.89 2.95
CA SER A 215 8.42 -14.77 3.41
C SER A 215 8.51 -14.63 4.92
N ALA A 216 8.24 -13.41 5.41
CA ALA A 216 8.05 -13.16 6.83
C ALA A 216 6.67 -13.63 7.33
N THR A 217 5.71 -13.83 6.42
CA THR A 217 4.34 -14.26 6.72
C THR A 217 3.98 -15.58 6.06
N LYS A 218 3.16 -16.37 6.75
CA LYS A 218 2.55 -17.62 6.24
C LYS A 218 1.22 -17.39 5.53
N ASP A 219 0.63 -16.22 5.70
CA ASP A 219 -0.65 -15.89 5.10
C ASP A 219 -0.45 -15.30 3.69
N ASN A 220 -1.18 -15.86 2.72
CA ASN A 220 -1.13 -15.41 1.34
C ASN A 220 -1.75 -14.01 1.20
N LYS A 221 -2.86 -13.71 1.90
CA LYS A 221 -3.47 -12.38 1.82
C LYS A 221 -2.57 -11.31 2.42
N ALA A 222 -1.85 -11.63 3.49
CA ALA A 222 -0.80 -10.78 4.04
C ALA A 222 0.30 -10.47 3.00
N LEU A 223 0.72 -11.46 2.20
CA LEU A 223 1.71 -11.25 1.14
C LEU A 223 1.16 -10.39 -0.01
N MET A 224 -0.08 -10.65 -0.44
CA MET A 224 -0.79 -9.83 -1.43
C MET A 224 -0.90 -8.37 -0.95
N MET A 225 -1.29 -8.16 0.32
CA MET A 225 -1.36 -6.85 0.97
C MET A 225 0.02 -6.18 0.96
N GLN A 226 1.07 -6.90 1.34
CA GLN A 226 2.44 -6.36 1.40
C GLN A 226 2.94 -5.87 0.04
N GLN A 227 2.75 -6.65 -1.02
CA GLN A 227 3.12 -6.22 -2.36
C GLN A 227 2.28 -5.03 -2.81
N THR A 228 0.96 -5.12 -2.65
CA THR A 228 0.01 -4.07 -3.04
C THR A 228 0.36 -2.73 -2.42
N VAL A 229 0.60 -2.72 -1.10
CA VAL A 229 0.99 -1.51 -0.38
C VAL A 229 2.33 -0.96 -0.86
N GLY A 230 3.32 -1.83 -1.10
CA GLY A 230 4.60 -1.41 -1.64
C GLY A 230 4.46 -0.68 -2.98
N GLU A 231 3.66 -1.22 -3.89
CA GLU A 231 3.39 -0.61 -5.19
C GLU A 231 2.57 0.69 -5.08
N LEU A 232 1.52 0.71 -4.25
CA LEU A 232 0.71 1.91 -4.04
C LEU A 232 1.50 3.06 -3.43
N LEU A 233 2.38 2.78 -2.46
CA LEU A 233 3.27 3.78 -1.87
C LEU A 233 4.26 4.32 -2.91
N ALA A 234 4.82 3.45 -3.76
CA ALA A 234 5.74 3.84 -4.82
C ALA A 234 5.06 4.71 -5.88
N TYR A 235 3.82 4.37 -6.26
CA TYR A 235 3.05 5.11 -7.26
C TYR A 235 2.49 6.43 -6.71
N HIS A 236 1.93 6.43 -5.50
CA HIS A 236 1.29 7.61 -4.90
C HIS A 236 2.31 8.61 -4.32
N GLY A 237 3.49 8.14 -3.92
CA GLY A 237 4.56 9.00 -3.41
C GLY A 237 4.26 9.62 -2.04
N GLY A 238 3.34 9.04 -1.27
CA GLY A 238 2.99 9.53 0.08
C GLY A 238 2.18 8.53 0.89
N PRO A 239 1.85 8.85 2.15
CA PRO A 239 1.10 7.94 3.02
C PRO A 239 -0.28 7.59 2.45
N ILE A 240 -0.74 6.39 2.74
CA ILE A 240 -2.03 5.85 2.29
C ILE A 240 -2.84 5.35 3.48
N ALA A 241 -4.16 5.36 3.34
CA ALA A 241 -5.09 4.75 4.28
C ALA A 241 -5.84 3.61 3.58
N ILE A 242 -6.02 2.47 4.26
CA ILE A 242 -6.60 1.25 3.69
C ILE A 242 -7.67 0.73 4.63
N SER A 243 -8.92 0.66 4.15
CA SER A 243 -9.98 -0.08 4.84
C SER A 243 -10.07 -1.45 4.21
N PHE A 244 -9.84 -2.50 5.00
CA PHE A 244 -9.82 -3.89 4.55
C PHE A 244 -10.96 -4.69 5.17
N PHE A 245 -11.80 -5.25 4.31
CA PHE A 245 -12.96 -6.06 4.69
C PHE A 245 -12.71 -7.51 4.27
N ASP A 246 -12.81 -8.42 5.24
CA ASP A 246 -12.59 -9.85 5.03
C ASP A 246 -13.45 -10.66 6.02
N ASP A 247 -13.88 -11.85 5.63
CA ASP A 247 -14.71 -12.73 6.44
C ASP A 247 -13.89 -13.59 7.42
N THR A 248 -12.56 -13.56 7.32
CA THR A 248 -11.66 -14.48 8.01
C THR A 248 -10.66 -13.74 8.89
N GLN A 249 -10.73 -14.00 10.21
CA GLN A 249 -9.86 -13.36 11.20
C GLN A 249 -8.36 -13.61 10.96
N ALA A 250 -7.99 -14.79 10.44
CA ALA A 250 -6.61 -15.12 10.14
C ALA A 250 -6.02 -14.19 9.06
N HIS A 251 -6.79 -13.85 8.02
CA HIS A 251 -6.37 -12.92 6.98
C HIS A 251 -6.21 -11.50 7.53
N LEU A 252 -7.15 -11.05 8.37
CA LEU A 252 -7.07 -9.72 9.00
C LEU A 252 -5.83 -9.60 9.89
N SER A 253 -5.59 -10.60 10.73
CA SER A 253 -4.40 -10.64 11.59
C SER A 253 -3.11 -10.68 10.78
N GLY A 254 -3.07 -11.49 9.71
CA GLY A 254 -1.92 -11.57 8.80
C GLY A 254 -1.64 -10.26 8.08
N ALA A 255 -2.69 -9.57 7.60
CA ALA A 255 -2.56 -8.24 7.00
C ALA A 255 -2.03 -7.20 7.99
N ILE A 256 -2.52 -7.18 9.23
CA ILE A 256 -2.01 -6.28 10.28
C ILE A 256 -0.53 -6.55 10.57
N GLU A 257 -0.14 -7.82 10.70
CA GLU A 257 1.25 -8.21 10.94
C GLU A 257 2.17 -7.76 9.78
N ALA A 258 1.78 -8.05 8.54
CA ALA A 258 2.55 -7.65 7.36
C ALA A 258 2.64 -6.12 7.22
N MET A 259 1.60 -5.39 7.62
CA MET A 259 1.54 -3.93 7.52
C MET A 259 2.20 -3.21 8.67
N LYS A 260 2.48 -3.89 9.79
CA LYS A 260 3.07 -3.29 10.99
C LYS A 260 4.30 -2.41 10.71
N PRO A 261 5.30 -2.83 9.91
CA PRO A 261 6.44 -1.97 9.61
C PRO A 261 6.04 -0.66 8.92
N TYR A 262 5.08 -0.71 8.00
CA TYR A 262 4.57 0.46 7.28
C TYR A 262 3.72 1.38 8.16
N ILE A 263 2.95 0.79 9.09
CA ILE A 263 2.16 1.51 10.09
C ILE A 263 3.09 2.22 11.09
N ASP A 264 4.10 1.52 11.61
CA ASP A 264 5.08 2.07 12.54
C ASP A 264 5.90 3.21 11.88
N ALA A 265 6.11 3.15 10.56
CA ALA A 265 6.72 4.21 9.75
C ALA A 265 5.74 5.34 9.34
N GLY A 266 4.46 5.22 9.70
CA GLY A 266 3.37 6.14 9.34
C GLY A 266 3.24 6.39 7.84
N LEU A 267 3.48 5.34 7.05
CA LEU A 267 3.21 5.28 5.61
C LEU A 267 1.83 4.69 5.33
N VAL A 268 1.31 3.86 6.24
CA VAL A 268 0.02 3.20 6.10
C VAL A 268 -0.82 3.41 7.36
N SER A 269 -2.08 3.78 7.17
CA SER A 269 -3.13 3.52 8.14
C SER A 269 -3.95 2.34 7.66
N LEU A 270 -4.10 1.30 8.48
CA LEU A 270 -4.92 0.15 8.17
C LEU A 270 -6.06 0.06 9.19
N SER A 271 -7.28 0.04 8.69
CA SER A 271 -8.45 -0.36 9.48
C SER A 271 -9.03 -1.64 8.88
N THR A 272 -9.45 -2.56 9.75
CA THR A 272 -9.97 -3.86 9.35
C THR A 272 -11.40 -4.05 9.83
N CYS A 273 -12.16 -4.86 9.11
CA CYS A 273 -13.51 -5.27 9.49
C CYS A 273 -13.67 -6.76 9.26
N LEU A 274 -13.97 -7.51 10.34
CA LEU A 274 -14.36 -8.91 10.24
C LEU A 274 -15.82 -9.00 9.82
N MET A 275 -16.03 -9.55 8.63
CA MET A 275 -17.34 -9.67 8.01
C MET A 275 -18.02 -10.97 8.46
N SER A 276 -19.33 -10.93 8.69
CA SER A 276 -20.09 -12.16 8.91
C SER A 276 -20.23 -12.89 7.58
N ARG A 277 -20.01 -14.21 7.57
CA ARG A 277 -20.32 -15.10 6.43
C ARG A 277 -21.83 -15.28 6.19
N ASN A 278 -22.67 -14.81 7.11
CA ASN A 278 -24.12 -14.86 6.95
C ASN A 278 -24.64 -13.57 6.32
N TYR A 279 -25.20 -13.68 5.12
CA TYR A 279 -25.75 -12.54 4.37
C TYR A 279 -26.73 -11.69 5.18
N ASN A 280 -27.66 -12.31 5.92
CA ASN A 280 -28.66 -11.56 6.68
C ASN A 280 -28.03 -10.75 7.82
N ILE A 281 -26.96 -11.27 8.43
CA ILE A 281 -26.22 -10.57 9.48
C ILE A 281 -25.42 -9.43 8.86
N SER A 282 -24.79 -9.63 7.69
CA SER A 282 -24.00 -8.61 7.01
C SER A 282 -24.84 -7.42 6.48
N GLN A 283 -26.15 -7.61 6.30
CA GLN A 283 -27.08 -6.52 5.98
C GLN A 283 -27.66 -5.80 7.23
N GLY A 284 -27.38 -6.29 8.44
CA GLY A 284 -27.97 -5.78 9.68
C GLY A 284 -27.43 -4.43 10.13
N ALA A 285 -28.16 -3.76 11.02
CA ALA A 285 -27.77 -2.45 11.56
C ALA A 285 -26.40 -2.46 12.26
N ASP A 286 -26.12 -3.51 13.03
CA ASP A 286 -24.84 -3.67 13.73
C ASP A 286 -23.66 -3.80 12.75
N ALA A 287 -23.86 -4.55 11.65
CA ALA A 287 -22.86 -4.68 10.60
C ALA A 287 -22.61 -3.35 9.88
N ILE A 288 -23.68 -2.60 9.56
CA ILE A 288 -23.58 -1.27 8.96
C ILE A 288 -22.79 -0.31 9.87
N GLN A 289 -23.08 -0.32 11.18
CA GLN A 289 -22.32 0.49 12.14
C GLN A 289 -20.85 0.11 12.18
N LEU A 290 -20.54 -1.19 12.09
CA LEU A 290 -19.17 -1.67 12.01
C LEU A 290 -18.47 -1.17 10.74
N TYR A 291 -19.15 -1.20 9.59
CA TYR A 291 -18.60 -0.71 8.32
C TYR A 291 -18.28 0.79 8.40
N ALA A 292 -19.24 1.58 8.88
CA ALA A 292 -19.07 3.02 9.08
C ALA A 292 -17.88 3.30 10.01
N HIS A 293 -17.79 2.58 11.14
CA HIS A 293 -16.70 2.73 12.09
C HIS A 293 -15.33 2.41 11.49
N THR A 294 -15.20 1.30 10.75
CA THR A 294 -13.94 0.93 10.07
C THR A 294 -13.52 1.98 9.06
N ILE A 295 -14.45 2.56 8.30
CA ILE A 295 -14.14 3.63 7.33
C ILE A 295 -13.69 4.90 8.06
N GLU A 296 -14.41 5.31 9.10
CA GLU A 296 -14.13 6.52 9.89
C GLU A 296 -12.78 6.49 10.61
N GLN A 297 -12.32 5.31 11.07
CA GLN A 297 -10.99 5.16 11.66
C GLN A 297 -9.88 5.62 10.71
N ASN A 298 -10.01 5.34 9.41
CA ASN A 298 -9.04 5.81 8.43
C ASN A 298 -9.21 7.29 8.09
N GLU A 299 -10.42 7.83 8.11
CA GLU A 299 -10.62 9.28 7.99
C GLU A 299 -9.93 10.03 9.12
N GLN A 300 -9.94 9.49 10.34
CA GLN A 300 -9.20 10.08 11.47
C GLN A 300 -7.69 10.12 11.20
N SER A 301 -7.11 9.05 10.65
CA SER A 301 -5.71 9.00 10.23
C SER A 301 -5.40 9.94 9.06
N ILE A 302 -6.29 10.04 8.07
CA ILE A 302 -6.17 11.00 6.96
C ILE A 302 -6.16 12.44 7.50
N ASN A 303 -6.99 12.72 8.51
CA ASN A 303 -7.07 14.03 9.15
C ASN A 303 -5.86 14.34 10.05
N ALA A 304 -5.03 13.35 10.43
CA ALA A 304 -3.79 13.58 11.17
C ALA A 304 -2.85 14.54 10.43
N HIS A 305 -2.79 14.44 9.09
CA HIS A 305 -1.94 15.32 8.28
C HIS A 305 -2.41 16.78 8.34
N LYS A 306 -3.72 17.02 8.34
CA LYS A 306 -4.31 18.35 8.49
C LYS A 306 -4.02 18.93 9.88
N LYS A 307 -4.07 18.09 10.92
CA LYS A 307 -3.72 18.51 12.29
C LYS A 307 -2.26 18.99 12.36
N ILE A 308 -1.34 18.29 11.69
CA ILE A 308 0.07 18.72 11.60
C ILE A 308 0.18 20.06 10.87
N GLU A 309 -0.48 20.23 9.73
CA GLU A 309 -0.46 21.47 8.95
C GLU A 309 -0.98 22.68 9.75
N VAL A 310 -2.10 22.51 10.46
CA VAL A 310 -2.64 23.54 11.36
C VAL A 310 -1.69 23.83 12.51
N ALA A 311 -1.06 22.80 13.11
CA ALA A 311 -0.09 22.99 14.18
C ALA A 311 1.17 23.75 13.68
N LEU A 312 1.70 23.41 12.51
CA LEU A 312 2.85 24.07 11.90
C LEU A 312 2.57 25.55 11.60
N SER A 313 1.45 25.84 10.95
CA SER A 313 1.03 27.21 10.63
C SER A 313 0.80 28.04 11.90
N THR A 314 0.18 27.44 12.92
CA THR A 314 -0.02 28.08 14.23
C THR A 314 1.32 28.42 14.87
N ILE A 315 2.26 27.48 14.99
CA ILE A 315 3.58 27.73 15.57
C ILE A 315 4.35 28.81 14.79
N ASN A 316 4.30 28.78 13.46
CA ASN A 316 4.95 29.80 12.63
C ASN A 316 4.33 31.21 12.85
N SER A 317 3.01 31.31 13.03
CA SER A 317 2.33 32.57 13.36
C SER A 317 2.65 33.07 14.78
N LEU A 318 2.83 32.15 15.74
CA LEU A 318 3.18 32.44 17.13
C LEU A 318 4.63 32.93 17.27
N ARG A 319 5.51 32.60 16.32
CA ARG A 319 6.90 33.12 16.26
C ARG A 319 6.96 34.65 16.36
N TYR A 320 5.91 35.35 15.93
CA TYR A 320 5.84 36.81 15.86
C TYR A 320 4.86 37.45 16.85
N ARG A 321 4.10 36.68 17.64
CA ARG A 321 3.10 37.21 18.58
C ARG A 321 3.17 36.49 19.93
N PHE A 322 3.43 37.26 20.99
CA PHE A 322 3.29 36.83 22.39
C PHE A 322 1.88 36.28 22.63
N ARG A 323 1.71 34.95 22.60
CA ARG A 323 0.46 34.23 22.92
C ARG A 323 0.78 33.08 23.86
N SER A 324 -0.24 32.67 24.63
CA SER A 324 -0.15 31.81 25.82
C SER A 324 0.59 30.49 25.57
N GLU A 325 1.47 30.13 26.52
CA GLU A 325 2.26 28.88 26.53
C GLU A 325 1.39 27.63 26.31
N SER A 326 0.13 27.65 26.73
CA SER A 326 -0.84 26.55 26.55
C SER A 326 -1.14 26.20 25.09
N THR A 327 -1.23 27.18 24.20
CA THR A 327 -1.50 26.95 22.77
C THR A 327 -0.28 26.34 22.09
N ALA A 328 0.90 26.87 22.40
CA ALA A 328 2.15 26.31 21.90
C ALA A 328 2.29 24.85 22.33
N GLU A 329 2.07 24.53 23.61
CA GLU A 329 2.21 23.17 24.14
C GLU A 329 1.21 22.19 23.53
N SER A 330 -0.04 22.61 23.30
CA SER A 330 -1.03 21.80 22.59
C SER A 330 -0.62 21.51 21.13
N CYS A 331 -0.04 22.48 20.43
CA CYS A 331 0.50 22.27 19.09
C CYS A 331 1.71 21.32 19.10
N LYS A 332 2.61 21.42 20.09
CA LYS A 332 3.76 20.49 20.20
C LYS A 332 3.27 19.07 20.42
N GLU A 333 2.30 18.87 21.30
CA GLU A 333 1.74 17.54 21.57
C GLU A 333 1.06 16.97 20.32
N THR A 334 0.32 17.81 19.59
CA THR A 334 -0.25 17.43 18.30
C THR A 334 0.83 17.01 17.30
N LEU A 335 1.93 17.76 17.20
CA LEU A 335 3.03 17.39 16.31
C LEU A 335 3.69 16.07 16.76
N LYS A 336 3.94 15.85 18.05
CA LYS A 336 4.54 14.60 18.56
C LYS A 336 3.66 13.38 18.26
N GLN A 337 2.37 13.47 18.55
CA GLN A 337 1.42 12.37 18.36
C GLN A 337 1.21 12.01 16.89
N ASN A 338 1.35 12.98 15.98
CA ASN A 338 1.05 12.80 14.57
C ASN A 338 2.31 12.79 13.69
N LEU A 339 3.52 13.00 14.24
CA LEU A 339 4.78 13.03 13.49
C LEU A 339 4.98 11.83 12.56
N PRO A 340 4.64 10.59 12.95
CA PRO A 340 4.76 9.45 12.05
C PRO A 340 3.96 9.65 10.76
N TYR A 341 2.85 10.39 10.76
CA TYR A 341 2.04 10.66 9.58
C TYR A 341 2.46 11.93 8.82
N ALA A 342 3.52 12.63 9.24
CA ALA A 342 3.99 13.81 8.52
C ALA A 342 4.40 13.43 7.07
N THR A 343 3.99 14.27 6.13
CA THR A 343 4.43 14.21 4.72
C THR A 343 5.88 14.66 4.57
N SER A 344 6.51 14.33 3.44
CA SER A 344 7.83 14.83 3.06
C SER A 344 7.93 16.35 3.20
N ALA A 345 7.02 17.11 2.58
CA ALA A 345 6.98 18.57 2.66
C ALA A 345 6.84 19.12 4.10
N GLN A 346 6.01 18.49 4.94
CA GLN A 346 5.87 18.87 6.35
C GLN A 346 7.15 18.60 7.15
N LEU A 347 7.85 17.49 6.86
CA LEU A 347 9.14 17.18 7.48
C LEU A 347 10.24 18.16 7.03
N VAL A 348 10.26 18.59 5.76
CA VAL A 348 11.15 19.69 5.32
C VAL A 348 10.85 20.98 6.07
N THR A 349 9.57 21.29 6.28
CA THR A 349 9.13 22.49 7.03
C THR A 349 9.62 22.42 8.47
N LEU A 350 9.46 21.28 9.14
CA LEU A 350 9.99 21.02 10.48
C LEU A 350 11.52 21.16 10.54
N ALA A 351 12.24 20.67 9.52
CA ALA A 351 13.68 20.84 9.42
C ALA A 351 14.08 22.31 9.33
N LYS A 352 13.40 23.09 8.46
CA LYS A 352 13.62 24.54 8.31
C LYS A 352 13.36 25.29 9.60
N MET A 353 12.22 25.04 10.25
CA MET A 353 11.90 25.64 11.56
C MET A 353 12.93 25.29 12.64
N THR A 354 13.47 24.08 12.61
CA THR A 354 14.52 23.64 13.55
C THR A 354 15.84 24.35 13.31
N MET A 355 16.23 24.55 12.04
CA MET A 355 17.43 25.32 11.67
C MET A 355 17.31 26.80 12.06
N ASP A 356 16.09 27.33 12.03
CA ASP A 356 15.75 28.73 12.30
C ASP A 356 15.69 29.11 13.79
N GLY A 357 15.97 28.17 14.70
CA GLY A 357 15.86 28.43 16.15
C GLY A 357 14.53 28.03 16.77
N THR A 358 13.51 27.74 15.97
CA THR A 358 12.13 27.46 16.39
C THR A 358 11.82 25.97 16.32
N ASN A 359 12.62 25.14 16.98
CA ASN A 359 12.37 23.70 17.01
C ASN A 359 11.01 23.42 17.71
N PRO A 360 10.00 22.92 16.99
CA PRO A 360 8.65 22.77 17.54
C PRO A 360 8.55 21.65 18.58
N LEU A 361 9.47 20.69 18.60
CA LEU A 361 9.35 19.49 19.44
C LEU A 361 10.31 19.48 20.64
N ALA A 362 11.51 20.04 20.49
CA ALA A 362 12.47 20.23 21.56
C ALA A 362 12.82 21.72 21.67
N GLY A 363 12.84 22.30 22.88
CA GLY A 363 13.03 23.74 23.10
C GLY A 363 14.40 24.33 22.71
N SER A 364 15.18 23.66 21.86
CA SER A 364 16.46 24.11 21.33
C SER A 364 16.67 23.69 19.87
N SER A 365 17.32 24.56 19.09
CA SER A 365 17.76 24.25 17.73
C SER A 365 18.88 23.22 17.73
N SER A 366 18.75 22.19 16.90
CA SER A 366 19.81 21.20 16.70
C SER A 366 19.95 20.85 15.22
N PRO A 367 21.15 21.02 14.62
CA PRO A 367 21.43 20.55 13.27
C PRO A 367 21.20 19.04 13.11
N LYS A 368 21.34 18.26 14.18
CA LYS A 368 21.07 16.81 14.19
C LYS A 368 19.59 16.50 14.03
N VAL A 369 18.74 17.21 14.76
CA VAL A 369 17.29 17.07 14.67
C VAL A 369 16.80 17.53 13.28
N ALA A 370 17.31 18.66 12.78
CA ALA A 370 17.01 19.12 11.42
C ALA A 370 17.43 18.09 10.35
N PHE A 371 18.64 17.52 10.48
CA PHE A 371 19.12 16.48 9.58
C PHE A 371 18.22 15.23 9.62
N LYS A 372 17.78 14.80 10.81
CA LYS A 372 16.87 13.66 10.98
C LYS A 372 15.50 13.89 10.35
N TYR A 373 14.96 15.11 10.41
CA TYR A 373 13.74 15.46 9.67
C TYR A 373 13.94 15.39 8.16
N LEU A 374 15.07 15.87 7.64
CA LEU A 374 15.37 15.78 6.20
C LEU A 374 15.60 14.34 5.75
N GLU A 375 16.26 13.52 6.58
CA GLU A 375 16.44 12.08 6.35
C GLU A 375 15.09 11.36 6.29
N ALA A 376 14.21 11.57 7.28
CA ALA A 376 12.87 11.01 7.26
C ALA A 376 12.04 11.51 6.07
N SER A 377 12.13 12.81 5.75
CA SER A 377 11.46 13.41 4.59
C SER A 377 11.88 12.72 3.31
N TYR A 378 13.19 12.50 3.16
CA TYR A 378 13.78 11.88 1.98
C TYR A 378 13.29 10.43 1.80
N LEU A 379 13.24 9.67 2.90
CA LEU A 379 12.75 8.29 2.91
C LEU A 379 11.26 8.17 2.61
N LYS A 380 10.48 9.24 2.78
CA LYS A 380 9.04 9.29 2.51
C LYS A 380 8.65 9.90 1.15
N ALA A 381 9.59 10.57 0.49
CA ALA A 381 9.33 11.37 -0.69
C ALA A 381 9.11 10.52 -1.96
N SER A 382 8.32 11.07 -2.89
CA SER A 382 8.26 10.57 -4.27
C SER A 382 9.61 10.74 -4.99
N GLU A 383 9.80 10.07 -6.13
CA GLU A 383 11.03 10.25 -6.93
C GLU A 383 11.26 11.70 -7.35
N GLU A 384 10.19 12.43 -7.65
CA GLU A 384 10.25 13.86 -8.02
C GLU A 384 10.65 14.74 -6.82
N GLU A 385 10.12 14.45 -5.63
CA GLU A 385 10.38 15.22 -4.41
C GLU A 385 11.79 14.97 -3.83
N LYS A 386 12.36 13.78 -4.05
CA LYS A 386 13.68 13.40 -3.53
C LYS A 386 14.77 14.37 -3.95
N GLY A 387 14.77 14.83 -5.19
CA GLY A 387 15.75 15.80 -5.69
C GLY A 387 15.74 17.10 -4.87
N LEU A 388 14.55 17.65 -4.60
CA LEU A 388 14.37 18.87 -3.82
C LEU A 388 14.83 18.70 -2.37
N ILE A 389 14.57 17.55 -1.76
CA ILE A 389 14.98 17.27 -0.37
C ILE A 389 16.50 17.07 -0.28
N ALA A 390 17.11 16.44 -1.28
CA ALA A 390 18.56 16.31 -1.36
C ALA A 390 19.24 17.69 -1.36
N VAL A 391 18.69 18.69 -2.05
CA VAL A 391 19.18 20.08 -1.99
C VAL A 391 19.16 20.63 -0.57
N GLU A 392 18.08 20.41 0.17
CA GLU A 392 17.98 20.90 1.55
C GLU A 392 18.96 20.19 2.49
N ILE A 393 19.23 18.88 2.28
CA ILE A 393 20.29 18.15 2.98
C ILE A 393 21.66 18.76 2.67
N LEU A 394 21.95 19.01 1.39
CA LEU A 394 23.21 19.62 0.96
C LEU A 394 23.39 21.03 1.52
N ARG A 395 22.34 21.85 1.56
CA ARG A 395 22.35 23.19 2.18
C ARG A 395 22.66 23.11 3.68
N LEU A 396 22.11 22.13 4.38
CA LEU A 396 22.42 21.92 5.80
C LEU A 396 23.88 21.49 5.98
N LEU A 397 24.38 20.57 5.15
CA LEU A 397 25.76 20.09 5.19
C LEU A 397 26.79 21.17 4.80
N ALA A 398 26.42 22.14 3.95
CA ALA A 398 27.24 23.29 3.62
C ALA A 398 27.44 24.24 4.83
N LYS A 399 26.46 24.29 5.75
CA LYS A 399 26.50 25.13 6.97
C LYS A 399 27.09 24.40 8.18
N HIS A 400 26.84 23.10 8.29
CA HIS A 400 27.28 22.27 9.41
C HIS A 400 27.94 21.00 8.90
N SER A 401 29.17 20.72 9.34
CA SER A 401 29.81 19.45 8.98
C SER A 401 29.04 18.25 9.55
N TYR A 402 29.08 17.12 8.85
CA TYR A 402 28.42 15.89 9.31
C TYR A 402 28.90 15.46 10.70
N ARG A 403 30.19 15.66 11.04
CA ARG A 403 30.72 15.40 12.38
C ARG A 403 30.05 16.27 13.46
N VAL A 404 29.78 17.54 13.17
CA VAL A 404 29.07 18.46 14.06
C VAL A 404 27.61 18.03 14.23
N ILE A 405 26.95 17.64 13.13
CA ILE A 405 25.59 17.08 13.13
C ILE A 405 25.54 15.81 14.00
N LYS A 406 26.43 14.84 13.76
CA LYS A 406 26.47 13.56 14.48
C LYS A 406 26.72 13.72 15.98
N ASN A 407 27.65 14.60 16.35
CA ASN A 407 28.11 14.81 17.72
C ASN A 407 27.25 15.80 18.52
N SER A 408 26.22 16.40 17.91
CA SER A 408 25.25 17.22 18.64
C SER A 408 24.49 16.36 19.65
N ALA A 409 24.42 16.83 20.90
CA ALA A 409 23.86 16.10 22.04
C ALA A 409 22.33 15.94 22.00
N VAL A 410 21.63 16.80 21.25
CA VAL A 410 20.16 16.80 21.19
C VAL A 410 19.70 15.85 20.08
N THR A 411 19.02 14.78 20.47
CA THR A 411 18.20 13.93 19.59
C THR A 411 16.78 13.98 20.10
N ASP A 412 15.83 14.17 19.19
CA ASP A 412 14.42 14.01 19.52
C ASP A 412 14.06 12.51 19.35
N PRO A 413 13.60 11.81 20.40
CA PRO A 413 13.31 10.37 20.33
C PRO A 413 12.21 10.03 19.32
N ALA A 414 11.27 10.94 19.07
CA ALA A 414 10.16 10.68 18.15
C ALA A 414 10.64 10.63 16.69
N ILE A 415 11.49 11.57 16.27
CA ILE A 415 12.06 11.55 14.92
C ILE A 415 13.11 10.44 14.74
N ASP A 416 13.89 10.14 15.78
CA ASP A 416 14.87 9.06 15.71
C ASP A 416 14.19 7.69 15.57
N GLY A 417 13.12 7.45 16.34
CA GLY A 417 12.27 6.27 16.21
C GLY A 417 11.65 6.14 14.81
N LEU A 418 11.15 7.24 14.24
CA LEU A 418 10.61 7.26 12.88
C LEU A 418 11.68 6.91 11.82
N VAL A 419 12.89 7.45 11.95
CA VAL A 419 13.99 7.14 11.03
C VAL A 419 14.40 5.66 11.13
N VAL A 420 14.45 5.11 12.34
CA VAL A 420 14.72 3.67 12.55
C VAL A 420 13.62 2.82 11.88
N ALA A 421 12.35 3.17 12.06
CA ALA A 421 11.23 2.46 11.43
C ALA A 421 11.31 2.51 9.90
N LEU A 422 11.58 3.68 9.31
CA LEU A 422 11.70 3.85 7.85
C LEU A 422 12.87 3.07 7.23
N HIS A 423 13.97 2.87 7.97
CA HIS A 423 15.08 2.01 7.56
C HIS A 423 14.77 0.52 7.76
N GLY A 424 13.94 0.17 8.75
CA GLY A 424 13.53 -1.21 9.04
C GLY A 424 12.46 -1.78 8.12
N LEU A 425 11.91 -0.98 7.20
CA LEU A 425 10.96 -1.46 6.19
C LEU A 425 11.63 -2.55 5.34
N ALA A 426 11.00 -3.72 5.26
CA ALA A 426 11.39 -4.80 4.35
C ALA A 426 11.17 -4.34 2.91
N ARG A 427 12.16 -3.63 2.36
CA ARG A 427 12.21 -3.27 0.95
C ARG A 427 12.61 -4.54 0.22
N ASN A 428 11.65 -5.15 -0.48
CA ASN A 428 11.87 -6.42 -1.18
C ASN A 428 13.08 -6.27 -2.12
N ALA A 429 14.19 -6.96 -1.86
CA ALA A 429 15.37 -6.98 -2.73
C ALA A 429 15.13 -7.57 -4.14
N SER A 430 13.89 -7.96 -4.46
CA SER A 430 13.43 -8.39 -5.80
C SER A 430 12.39 -7.44 -6.43
N ALA A 431 11.98 -6.40 -5.70
CA ALA A 431 11.09 -5.33 -6.15
C ALA A 431 11.59 -3.95 -5.70
N GLU A 432 12.85 -3.85 -5.30
CA GLU A 432 13.51 -2.57 -5.29
C GLU A 432 13.61 -2.15 -6.75
N SER A 433 12.89 -1.09 -7.09
CA SER A 433 13.33 -0.23 -8.18
C SER A 433 14.83 -0.09 -8.03
N GLN A 434 15.59 -0.30 -9.10
CA GLN A 434 17.05 -0.09 -9.11
C GLN A 434 17.40 1.25 -8.46
N VAL A 435 16.51 2.24 -8.58
CA VAL A 435 16.60 3.55 -7.93
C VAL A 435 16.60 3.50 -6.40
N ALA A 436 15.81 2.63 -5.75
CA ALA A 436 15.78 2.50 -4.28
C ALA A 436 17.00 1.76 -3.72
N ILE A 437 17.53 0.74 -4.42
CA ILE A 437 18.82 0.07 -4.13
C ILE A 437 19.94 1.08 -4.25
N ASP A 438 20.04 1.69 -5.44
CA ASP A 438 21.04 2.70 -5.73
C ASP A 438 20.97 3.82 -4.71
N LEU A 439 19.78 4.11 -4.16
CA LEU A 439 19.59 5.20 -3.22
C LEU A 439 19.91 4.86 -1.76
N ALA A 440 19.55 3.68 -1.26
CA ALA A 440 20.04 3.22 0.04
C ALA A 440 21.57 3.14 0.04
N GLN A 441 22.14 2.70 -1.10
CA GLN A 441 23.57 2.68 -1.36
C GLN A 441 24.15 4.11 -1.46
N ARG A 442 23.48 5.06 -2.11
CA ARG A 442 23.87 6.49 -2.18
C ARG A 442 23.76 7.21 -0.82
N CYS A 443 22.76 6.91 0.01
CA CYS A 443 22.65 7.43 1.38
C CYS A 443 23.74 6.84 2.28
N GLN A 444 24.12 5.57 2.07
CA GLN A 444 25.32 5.00 2.68
C GLN A 444 26.60 5.71 2.19
N GLU A 445 26.74 5.96 0.89
CA GLU A 445 27.88 6.68 0.30
C GLU A 445 28.00 8.12 0.83
N ILE A 446 26.88 8.84 0.97
CA ILE A 446 26.82 10.17 1.61
C ILE A 446 27.18 10.09 3.10
N ASN A 447 26.73 9.04 3.81
CA ASN A 447 27.13 8.77 5.20
C ASN A 447 28.63 8.46 5.35
N HIS A 448 29.30 8.06 4.26
CA HIS A 448 30.74 7.77 4.21
C HIS A 448 31.60 8.95 3.75
N LEU A 449 31.00 10.08 3.36
CA LEU A 449 31.76 11.28 2.99
C LEU A 449 32.55 11.82 4.18
N ILE A 450 33.87 11.95 4.01
CA ILE A 450 34.80 12.42 5.04
C ILE A 450 35.39 13.79 4.70
N LEU A 451 34.74 14.58 3.82
CA LEU A 451 35.13 15.94 3.41
C LEU A 451 35.77 16.82 4.50
N SER A 452 35.32 16.69 5.75
CA SER A 452 35.87 17.45 6.89
C SER A 452 37.26 17.00 7.41
N THR A 453 37.75 15.83 7.03
CA THR A 453 39.09 15.32 7.38
C THR A 453 40.11 15.48 6.26
N LEU A 454 39.64 15.81 5.06
CA LEU A 454 40.49 15.97 3.88
C LEU A 454 40.89 17.44 3.75
N LYS A 455 42.15 17.70 3.42
CA LYS A 455 42.59 19.07 3.09
C LYS A 455 41.95 19.47 1.77
N LYS A 456 41.63 20.75 1.57
CA LYS A 456 41.05 21.27 0.31
C LYS A 456 41.85 20.94 -0.97
N LEU A 457 43.14 20.61 -0.82
CA LEU A 457 44.06 20.24 -1.90
C LEU A 457 44.24 18.72 -2.02
N ASP A 458 43.50 17.93 -1.24
CA ASP A 458 43.54 16.47 -1.30
C ASP A 458 42.74 15.99 -2.53
N PRO A 459 43.30 15.13 -3.39
CA PRO A 459 42.57 14.56 -4.53
C PRO A 459 41.26 13.86 -4.14
N LEU A 460 41.19 13.29 -2.92
CA LEU A 460 39.93 12.75 -2.39
C LEU A 460 38.91 13.85 -2.06
N TYR A 461 39.37 15.01 -1.58
CA TYR A 461 38.49 16.16 -1.33
C TYR A 461 37.91 16.68 -2.65
N GLU A 462 38.73 16.82 -3.68
CA GLU A 462 38.28 17.22 -5.02
C GLU A 462 37.33 16.20 -5.62
N ARG A 463 37.57 14.90 -5.45
CA ARG A 463 36.68 13.83 -5.91
C ARG A 463 35.33 13.85 -5.20
N GLU A 464 35.32 13.96 -3.87
CA GLU A 464 34.08 14.04 -3.08
C GLU A 464 33.31 15.34 -3.34
N THR A 465 34.02 16.46 -3.54
CA THR A 465 33.41 17.75 -3.90
C THR A 465 32.88 17.76 -5.34
N SER A 466 33.58 17.10 -6.27
CA SER A 466 33.13 16.90 -7.65
C SER A 466 31.92 15.97 -7.72
N LEU A 467 31.84 14.97 -6.84
CA LEU A 467 30.64 14.15 -6.68
C LEU A 467 29.48 15.04 -6.20
N LEU A 468 29.69 15.89 -5.18
CA LEU A 468 28.69 16.85 -4.72
C LEU A 468 28.29 17.87 -5.80
N HIS A 469 29.23 18.39 -6.59
CA HIS A 469 28.96 19.32 -7.70
C HIS A 469 28.23 18.64 -8.85
N TYR A 470 28.67 17.47 -9.27
CA TYR A 470 27.99 16.64 -10.27
C TYR A 470 26.54 16.37 -9.86
N TRP A 471 26.29 16.07 -8.60
CA TRP A 471 24.93 15.93 -8.08
C TRP A 471 24.19 17.27 -8.05
N GLY A 472 24.82 18.38 -7.67
CA GLY A 472 24.25 19.72 -7.76
C GLY A 472 23.81 20.08 -9.19
N GLU A 473 24.66 19.85 -10.18
CA GLU A 473 24.39 20.10 -11.60
C GLU A 473 23.29 19.19 -12.15
N LYS A 474 23.30 17.89 -11.81
CA LYS A 474 22.23 16.95 -12.20
C LYS A 474 20.88 17.27 -11.56
N ILE A 475 20.90 17.87 -10.37
CA ILE A 475 19.69 18.35 -9.70
C ILE A 475 19.18 19.64 -10.36
N ASP A 476 20.05 20.57 -10.74
CA ASP A 476 19.67 21.78 -11.47
C ASP A 476 19.06 21.43 -12.85
N GLU A 477 19.61 20.42 -13.54
CA GLU A 477 19.03 19.86 -14.77
C GLU A 477 17.63 19.24 -14.56
N ALA A 478 17.36 18.65 -13.39
CA ALA A 478 16.07 18.05 -13.05
C ALA A 478 15.02 19.07 -12.56
N ILE A 479 15.44 20.23 -12.04
CA ILE A 479 14.56 21.31 -11.57
C ILE A 479 14.03 22.15 -12.75
N VAL A 480 14.80 22.30 -13.84
CA VAL A 480 14.44 23.13 -15.00
C VAL A 480 13.09 22.74 -15.65
N PRO A 481 12.74 21.44 -15.84
CA PRO A 481 11.43 21.05 -16.38
C PRO A 481 10.26 21.29 -15.41
N ILE A 482 10.49 21.23 -14.10
CA ILE A 482 9.46 21.35 -13.05
C ILE A 482 9.01 22.82 -12.89
N CYS A 483 9.94 23.78 -13.02
CA CYS A 483 9.61 25.21 -12.99
C CYS A 483 8.88 25.71 -14.24
N ILE A 484 9.07 25.07 -15.39
CA ILE A 484 8.39 25.45 -16.65
C ILE A 484 6.92 24.99 -16.65
N THR A 485 6.61 23.86 -16.01
CA THR A 485 5.24 23.31 -15.97
C THR A 485 4.33 23.99 -14.94
N THR A 486 4.88 24.65 -13.90
CA THR A 486 4.09 25.38 -12.89
C THR A 486 3.84 26.86 -13.23
N HIS A 487 4.50 27.43 -14.23
CA HIS A 487 4.30 28.83 -14.65
C HIS A 487 3.79 29.02 -16.09
N CYS A 488 3.54 27.95 -16.84
CA CYS A 488 3.02 28.03 -18.21
C CYS A 488 1.70 27.26 -18.36
N ASN A 489 0.67 27.63 -17.59
CA ASN A 489 -0.73 27.31 -17.92
C ASN A 489 -1.56 28.59 -17.89
N VAL A 490 -1.16 29.57 -18.69
CA VAL A 490 -2.09 30.53 -19.29
C VAL A 490 -2.16 30.16 -20.77
N ALA A 491 -3.27 29.55 -21.17
CA ALA A 491 -3.53 29.21 -22.56
C ALA A 491 -3.53 30.50 -23.42
N PRO A 492 -2.81 30.55 -24.55
CA PRO A 492 -3.06 31.61 -25.52
C PRO A 492 -4.41 31.33 -26.17
N VAL A 493 -5.34 32.26 -25.95
CA VAL A 493 -6.61 32.37 -26.66
C VAL A 493 -6.32 32.45 -28.16
N ASN A 494 -6.84 31.48 -28.91
CA ASN A 494 -6.94 31.57 -30.36
C ASN A 494 -7.78 32.80 -30.75
N LYS A 495 -7.14 33.84 -31.29
CA LYS A 495 -7.79 34.80 -32.17
C LYS A 495 -7.14 34.74 -33.54
N SER A 496 -7.87 34.14 -34.46
CA SER A 496 -7.72 34.28 -35.90
C SER A 496 -7.91 35.74 -36.33
N GLY A 497 -7.12 36.18 -37.32
CA GLY A 497 -7.55 37.21 -38.27
C GLY A 497 -6.79 38.54 -38.24
N GLU A 498 -5.76 38.60 -39.09
CA GLU A 498 -5.38 39.71 -39.98
C GLU A 498 -4.97 41.11 -39.46
N ASP A 499 -3.79 41.47 -39.96
CA ASP A 499 -3.33 42.77 -40.50
C ASP A 499 -2.69 43.86 -39.61
N LYS A 500 -1.35 43.91 -39.77
CA LYS A 500 -0.49 45.06 -40.12
C LYS A 500 -0.44 46.34 -39.27
N LYS A 501 0.84 46.65 -38.95
CA LYS A 501 1.53 47.94 -38.78
C LYS A 501 1.42 48.62 -37.42
N GLY A 502 2.60 49.06 -36.95
CA GLY A 502 2.75 50.16 -36.00
C GLY A 502 3.58 49.77 -34.79
N ILE A 503 4.86 50.11 -34.84
CA ILE A 503 5.70 50.31 -33.66
C ILE A 503 5.15 51.55 -32.96
N ASP A 504 4.93 51.50 -31.65
CA ASP A 504 5.29 52.57 -30.72
C ASP A 504 5.23 52.06 -29.26
N GLU A 505 6.18 52.55 -28.47
CA GLU A 505 6.33 52.34 -27.04
C GLU A 505 5.15 52.97 -26.28
N GLU A 506 4.56 52.24 -25.33
CA GLU A 506 3.79 52.91 -24.28
C GLU A 506 3.87 52.16 -22.94
N VAL A 507 4.04 53.00 -21.92
CA VAL A 507 4.26 52.76 -20.49
C VAL A 507 3.03 52.08 -19.88
N ILE A 508 3.23 51.02 -19.10
CA ILE A 508 2.15 50.43 -18.29
C ILE A 508 2.30 50.94 -16.85
N GLU A 509 1.42 51.87 -16.48
CA GLU A 509 1.09 52.21 -15.09
C GLU A 509 0.32 51.05 -14.44
N ILE A 510 0.69 50.72 -13.20
CA ILE A 510 0.00 49.75 -12.35
C ILE A 510 -0.96 50.54 -11.45
N GLU A 511 -2.27 50.42 -11.68
CA GLU A 511 -3.31 50.89 -10.75
C GLU A 511 -3.59 49.82 -9.67
N GLU A 512 -3.53 50.27 -8.41
CA GLU A 512 -3.90 49.52 -7.21
C GLU A 512 -5.42 49.36 -7.10
N ALA A 513 -5.91 48.14 -6.91
CA ALA A 513 -7.31 47.86 -6.62
C ALA A 513 -7.52 47.59 -5.12
N GLU A 514 -8.18 48.54 -4.45
CA GLU A 514 -8.71 48.42 -3.09
C GLU A 514 -9.85 47.38 -3.02
N MET A 515 -9.76 46.43 -2.09
CA MET A 515 -10.87 45.53 -1.73
C MET A 515 -11.58 46.06 -0.47
N GLN A 516 -12.84 46.48 -0.62
CA GLN A 516 -13.75 46.81 0.46
C GLN A 516 -14.31 45.53 1.13
N PHE A 517 -14.26 45.51 2.46
CA PHE A 517 -14.92 44.52 3.32
C PHE A 517 -16.43 44.80 3.41
N MET A 518 -17.27 43.76 3.26
CA MET A 518 -18.64 43.76 3.77
C MET A 518 -18.75 42.82 4.97
N GLU A 519 -19.13 43.37 6.12
CA GLU A 519 -19.61 42.62 7.29
C GLU A 519 -21.04 42.11 7.06
N PRO A 520 -21.47 41.06 7.78
CA PRO A 520 -22.88 40.86 8.07
C PRO A 520 -23.19 41.09 9.56
N GLU A 521 -24.18 41.95 9.77
CA GLU A 521 -24.83 42.25 11.04
C GLU A 521 -25.58 41.04 11.62
N THR A 522 -25.70 41.12 12.95
CA THR A 522 -26.45 40.27 13.87
C THR A 522 -27.96 40.40 13.70
N ARG A 523 -28.71 39.30 13.92
CA ARG A 523 -30.03 39.36 14.56
C ARG A 523 -30.24 38.24 15.57
N VAL A 524 -30.59 38.68 16.77
CA VAL A 524 -31.01 37.94 17.96
C VAL A 524 -32.54 37.91 18.00
N SER A 525 -33.13 36.82 18.50
CA SER A 525 -34.29 36.75 19.44
C SER A 525 -35.00 35.41 19.24
N SER A 526 -35.54 34.67 20.20
CA SER A 526 -35.55 34.64 21.68
C SER A 526 -36.64 33.62 22.01
N LEU A 527 -36.42 32.69 22.95
CA LEU A 527 -37.50 32.14 23.79
C LEU A 527 -36.90 31.35 24.97
N SER A 528 -37.00 32.01 26.13
CA SER A 528 -36.99 31.52 27.52
C SER A 528 -38.19 30.55 27.76
N MET A 529 -38.38 29.76 28.82
CA MET A 529 -37.95 29.66 30.23
C MET A 529 -38.62 28.36 30.78
N PHE A 530 -38.02 27.50 31.61
CA PHE A 530 -38.24 27.30 33.07
C PHE A 530 -37.52 25.96 33.42
N ALA A 531 -36.48 25.89 34.29
CA ALA A 531 -36.48 25.72 35.77
C ALA A 531 -37.37 24.54 36.25
N SER A 532 -36.96 23.54 37.05
CA SER A 532 -36.24 23.55 38.35
C SER A 532 -35.87 22.07 38.71
N SER A 533 -34.66 21.68 39.12
CA SER A 533 -34.01 21.73 40.45
C SER A 533 -34.21 20.48 41.38
N VAL A 534 -33.08 19.88 41.83
CA VAL A 534 -32.76 19.41 43.23
C VAL A 534 -33.45 18.09 43.70
N SER A 535 -32.88 17.09 44.39
CA SER A 535 -31.65 16.85 45.21
C SER A 535 -31.54 15.35 45.61
N SER A 536 -30.30 14.87 45.86
CA SER A 536 -29.84 13.99 46.99
C SER A 536 -30.51 12.61 47.21
N SER A 537 -29.89 11.51 47.64
CA SER A 537 -28.80 11.28 48.60
C SER A 537 -28.51 9.76 48.74
N LYS A 538 -27.36 9.42 49.35
CA LYS A 538 -27.07 8.26 50.24
C LYS A 538 -26.87 6.83 49.69
N THR A 539 -25.62 6.36 49.86
CA THR A 539 -25.14 4.98 50.13
C THR A 539 -25.49 4.50 51.57
N PRO A 540 -25.11 3.28 52.01
CA PRO A 540 -25.44 1.88 51.60
C PRO A 540 -25.99 1.10 52.87
N PRO A 541 -25.97 -0.25 53.08
CA PRO A 541 -24.80 -1.18 53.06
C PRO A 541 -25.06 -2.72 52.82
N SER A 542 -23.98 -3.54 52.82
CA SER A 542 -23.86 -4.94 53.33
C SER A 542 -24.64 -6.10 52.61
N GLN A 543 -24.25 -7.39 52.55
CA GLN A 543 -23.23 -8.25 53.19
C GLN A 543 -23.22 -9.67 52.53
N MET A 544 -22.03 -10.27 52.45
CA MET A 544 -21.60 -11.67 52.69
C MET A 544 -22.45 -12.93 52.36
N PHE A 545 -21.76 -13.94 51.78
CA PHE A 545 -21.62 -15.40 52.11
C PHE A 545 -21.29 -16.15 50.79
N GLY A 546 -20.38 -17.11 50.62
CA GLY A 546 -19.40 -17.84 51.45
C GLY A 546 -18.62 -18.80 50.52
N ALA A 547 -17.31 -18.99 50.75
CA ALA A 547 -16.60 -20.24 51.11
C ALA A 547 -16.48 -21.32 49.99
N GLU A 548 -15.27 -21.58 49.44
CA GLU A 548 -14.28 -22.64 49.80
C GLU A 548 -14.70 -24.03 49.27
N GLU A 549 -13.89 -24.87 48.59
CA GLU A 549 -12.59 -25.52 48.88
C GLU A 549 -11.86 -25.86 47.53
N LYS A 550 -10.53 -25.77 47.32
CA LYS A 550 -9.40 -26.70 47.67
C LYS A 550 -9.69 -28.17 47.28
N GLU A 551 -8.84 -28.97 46.62
CA GLU A 551 -7.39 -29.28 46.71
C GLU A 551 -6.84 -29.64 45.28
N GLN A 552 -5.58 -29.40 44.88
CA GLN A 552 -4.32 -30.13 45.20
C GLN A 552 -4.45 -31.66 45.01
N GLU A 553 -3.60 -32.43 44.34
CA GLU A 553 -2.12 -32.46 44.20
C GLU A 553 -1.77 -33.39 42.99
N GLU A 554 -0.79 -33.01 42.17
CA GLU A 554 0.53 -33.66 42.02
C GLU A 554 0.58 -35.20 41.87
N SER A 555 1.22 -35.67 40.78
CA SER A 555 2.59 -36.23 40.86
C SER A 555 2.88 -37.31 39.79
N LYS A 556 3.82 -36.94 38.91
CA LYS A 556 5.04 -37.66 38.46
C LYS A 556 5.02 -39.08 37.87
N HIS A 557 5.78 -39.13 36.76
CA HIS A 557 6.76 -40.13 36.33
C HIS A 557 6.29 -41.51 35.85
N LEU A 558 6.68 -41.85 34.62
CA LEU A 558 7.77 -42.80 34.37
C LEU A 558 8.27 -42.76 32.92
N GLN A 559 9.59 -42.64 32.78
CA GLN A 559 10.35 -43.05 31.60
C GLN A 559 10.37 -44.58 31.50
N GLY A 560 10.47 -45.13 30.28
CA GLY A 560 10.77 -46.55 30.10
C GLY A 560 10.59 -47.09 28.69
N THR A 561 11.61 -46.89 27.87
CA THR A 561 12.08 -47.69 26.71
C THR A 561 11.45 -49.08 26.45
N SER A 562 11.22 -49.41 25.17
CA SER A 562 12.01 -50.43 24.41
C SER A 562 11.21 -51.27 23.37
N MET A 563 11.70 -51.20 22.13
CA MET A 563 11.89 -52.27 21.12
C MET A 563 10.75 -52.83 20.22
N THR A 564 11.05 -52.71 18.91
CA THR A 564 10.97 -53.69 17.80
C THR A 564 9.63 -54.19 17.29
N SER A 565 9.38 -53.99 15.99
CA SER A 565 9.55 -55.05 14.97
C SER A 565 9.49 -54.50 13.55
N ASN A 566 10.42 -54.95 12.71
CA ASN A 566 10.40 -54.82 11.25
C ASN A 566 9.19 -55.54 10.64
N PHE A 567 8.55 -54.92 9.63
CA PHE A 567 8.27 -55.48 8.30
C PHE A 567 7.90 -54.37 7.34
#